data_AF-A0A946XRM9-F1
#
_entry.id   AF-A0A946XRM9-F1
#
_cell.length_a   1.000
_cell.length_b   1.000
_cell.length_c   1.000
_cell.angle_alpha   90.00
_cell.angle_beta   90.00
_cell.angle_gamma   90.00
#
_symmetry.space_group_name_H-M   'P 1'
#
loop_
_entity.id
_entity.type
_entity.pdbx_description
1 polymer ?
#
loop_
_entity_poly.entity_id
_entity_poly.type
_entity_poly.pdbx_seq_one_letter_code
_entity_poly.pdbx_strand_id
1 'polypeptide(L)' 'KNGEIDFVINTTSGDRNPRADEVTIRSSAIANGIPVMTNLSAAKASSMAIRSLKSLDLKVKTLQEFHLD' A
#
# COMPACT_ATOMS: atom_id res chain seq x y z
N LYS A 1 16.02 11.19 -9.00
CA LYS A 1 14.67 10.85 -8.47
C LYS A 1 13.72 11.89 -9.04
N ASN A 2 12.75 11.49 -9.86
CA ASN A 2 11.97 12.44 -10.67
C ASN A 2 10.60 12.78 -10.07
N GLY A 3 10.21 12.15 -8.96
CA GLY A 3 8.90 12.40 -8.32
C GLY A 3 7.70 11.82 -9.08
N GLU A 4 7.95 11.00 -10.10
CA GLU A 4 6.92 10.43 -10.98
C GLU A 4 6.22 9.18 -10.41
N ILE A 5 6.69 8.66 -9.27
CA ILE A 5 6.19 7.41 -8.67
C ILE A 5 5.48 7.71 -7.36
N ASP A 6 4.18 7.49 -7.33
CA ASP A 6 3.33 7.68 -6.16
C ASP A 6 3.06 6.38 -5.36
N PHE A 7 3.29 5.21 -5.98
CA PHE A 7 2.98 3.91 -5.38
C PHE A 7 3.82 2.80 -6.00
N VAL A 8 4.31 1.85 -5.19
CA VAL A 8 5.11 0.71 -5.64
C VAL A 8 4.48 -0.62 -5.24
N ILE A 9 4.42 -1.56 -6.18
CA ILE A 9 4.15 -2.98 -5.92
C ILE A 9 5.44 -3.75 -6.19
N ASN A 10 6.01 -4.35 -5.16
CA ASN A 10 7.26 -5.09 -5.21
C ASN A 10 7.05 -6.50 -4.63
N THR A 11 6.37 -7.35 -5.40
CA THR A 11 6.07 -8.73 -5.02
C THR A 11 7.34 -9.55 -4.92
N THR A 12 7.60 -10.18 -3.78
CA THR A 12 8.76 -11.07 -3.63
C THR A 12 8.47 -12.44 -4.25
N SER A 13 9.51 -13.12 -4.75
CA SER A 13 9.37 -14.44 -5.40
C SER A 13 9.01 -15.60 -4.46
N GLY A 14 8.73 -15.33 -3.17
CA GLY A 14 8.41 -16.35 -2.16
C GLY A 14 9.62 -17.09 -1.58
N ASP A 15 10.82 -16.87 -2.13
CA ASP A 15 12.07 -17.39 -1.58
C ASP A 15 12.45 -16.68 -0.28
N ARG A 16 13.11 -17.40 0.64
CA ARG A 16 13.61 -16.82 1.89
C ARG A 16 14.63 -15.69 1.68
N ASN A 17 15.29 -15.69 0.52
CA ASN A 17 16.31 -14.71 0.15
C ASN A 17 15.74 -13.78 -0.93
N PRO A 18 15.34 -12.55 -0.59
CA PRO A 18 14.88 -11.59 -1.57
C PRO A 18 16.03 -11.22 -2.52
N ARG A 19 15.69 -11.00 -3.79
CA ARG A 19 16.68 -10.59 -4.80
C ARG A 19 17.26 -9.21 -4.45
N ALA A 20 18.50 -8.96 -4.86
CA ALA A 20 19.16 -7.67 -4.60
C ALA A 20 18.32 -6.48 -5.11
N ASP A 21 17.70 -6.62 -6.28
CA ASP A 21 16.85 -5.57 -6.86
C ASP A 21 15.57 -5.35 -6.05
N GLU A 22 14.94 -6.41 -5.53
CA GLU A 22 13.75 -6.29 -4.67
C GLU A 22 14.07 -5.49 -3.41
N VAL A 23 15.27 -5.69 -2.83
CA VAL A 23 15.74 -4.93 -1.67
C VAL A 23 16.00 -3.47 -2.07
N THR A 24 16.71 -3.23 -3.16
CA THR A 24 17.04 -1.89 -3.65
C THR A 24 15.77 -1.07 -3.95
N ILE A 25 14.80 -1.64 -4.65
CA ILE A 25 13.53 -1.00 -4.99
C ILE A 25 12.76 -0.62 -3.71
N ARG A 26 12.62 -1.57 -2.78
CA ARG A 26 11.89 -1.34 -1.53
C ARG A 26 12.56 -0.27 -0.66
N SER A 27 13.88 -0.36 -0.47
CA SER A 27 14.65 0.60 0.33
C SER A 27 14.58 2.01 -0.29
N SER A 28 14.66 2.10 -1.61
CA SER A 28 14.50 3.37 -2.32
C SER A 28 13.09 3.94 -2.12
N ALA A 29 12.02 3.15 -2.27
CA ALA A 29 10.66 3.63 -2.04
C ALA A 29 10.46 4.19 -0.62
N ILE A 30 10.93 3.44 0.40
CA ILE A 30 10.83 3.84 1.81
C ILE A 30 11.61 5.13 2.09
N ALA A 31 12.87 5.22 1.64
CA ALA A 31 13.70 6.42 1.81
C ALA A 31 13.06 7.67 1.17
N ASN A 32 12.11 7.45 0.28
CA ASN A 32 11.46 8.46 -0.52
C ASN A 32 10.03 8.76 -0.10
N GLY A 33 9.52 8.12 0.96
CA GLY A 33 8.16 8.29 1.45
C GLY A 33 7.09 7.71 0.53
N ILE A 34 7.48 6.84 -0.41
CA ILE A 34 6.57 6.23 -1.38
C ILE A 34 6.02 4.93 -0.78
N PRO A 35 4.69 4.77 -0.66
CA PRO A 35 4.08 3.53 -0.18
C PRO A 35 4.49 2.32 -1.04
N VAL A 36 4.87 1.21 -0.39
CA VAL A 36 5.32 -0.02 -1.04
C VAL A 36 4.55 -1.24 -0.53
N MET A 37 3.95 -1.99 -1.44
CA MET A 37 3.27 -3.25 -1.14
C MET A 37 4.11 -4.44 -1.61
N THR A 38 4.36 -5.39 -0.72
CA THR A 38 5.24 -6.54 -0.99
C THR A 38 4.50 -7.80 -1.43
N ASN A 39 3.17 -7.77 -1.46
CA ASN A 39 2.34 -8.87 -1.92
C ASN A 39 1.07 -8.34 -2.62
N LEU A 40 0.45 -9.20 -3.43
CA LEU A 40 -0.72 -8.85 -4.24
C LEU A 40 -1.97 -8.56 -3.39
N SER A 41 -2.14 -9.22 -2.26
CA SER A 41 -3.29 -8.98 -1.37
C SER A 41 -3.27 -7.56 -0.80
N ALA A 42 -2.11 -7.09 -0.34
CA ALA A 42 -1.90 -5.73 0.13
C ALA A 42 -2.10 -4.72 -1.00
N ALA A 43 -1.53 -4.97 -2.19
CA ALA A 43 -1.73 -4.11 -3.36
C ALA A 43 -3.21 -3.99 -3.75
N LYS A 44 -3.95 -5.10 -3.74
CA LYS A 44 -5.39 -5.11 -4.02
C LYS A 44 -6.17 -4.32 -2.98
N ALA A 45 -5.90 -4.53 -1.69
CA ALA A 45 -6.53 -3.79 -0.60
C ALA A 45 -6.26 -2.28 -0.71
N SER A 46 -5.02 -1.87 -0.98
CA SER A 46 -4.66 -0.47 -1.20
C SER A 46 -5.39 0.14 -2.40
N SER A 47 -5.47 -0.57 -3.53
CA SER A 47 -6.22 -0.12 -4.70
C SER A 47 -7.71 0.08 -4.38
N MET A 48 -8.32 -0.84 -3.61
CA MET A 48 -9.71 -0.72 -3.19
C MET A 48 -9.92 0.46 -2.25
N ALA A 49 -9.01 0.69 -1.29
CA ALA A 49 -9.05 1.83 -0.39
C ALA A 49 -8.94 3.15 -1.15
N ILE A 50 -7.97 3.28 -2.08
CA ILE A 50 -7.81 4.47 -2.92
C ILE A 50 -9.09 4.73 -3.73
N ARG A 51 -9.68 3.68 -4.32
CA ARG A 51 -10.94 3.81 -5.06
C ARG A 51 -12.06 4.30 -4.15
N SER A 52 -12.22 3.69 -2.97
CA SER A 52 -13.23 4.06 -1.97
C SER A 52 -13.12 5.54 -1.60
N LEU A 53 -11.91 6.01 -1.27
CA LEU A 53 -11.64 7.41 -0.92
C LEU A 53 -11.92 8.39 -2.07
N LYS A 54 -11.80 7.95 -3.32
CA LYS A 54 -12.10 8.77 -4.50
C LYS A 54 -13.58 8.79 -4.88
N SER A 55 -14.34 7.74 -4.52
CA SER A 55 -15.72 7.54 -5.01
C SER A 55 -16.80 7.69 -3.94
N LEU A 56 -16.45 7.60 -2.67
CA LEU A 56 -17.39 7.62 -1.55
C LEU A 56 -17.08 8.78 -0.61
N ASP A 57 -18.12 9.31 0.02
CA ASP A 57 -17.95 10.28 1.10
C ASP A 57 -17.47 9.56 2.36
N LEU A 58 -16.42 10.11 3.00
CA LEU A 58 -15.82 9.53 4.19
C LEU A 58 -16.71 9.84 5.39
N LYS A 59 -17.39 8.83 5.91
CA LYS A 59 -18.21 8.94 7.12
C LYS A 59 -17.40 8.55 8.35
N VAL A 60 -17.60 9.30 9.43
CA VAL A 60 -17.04 8.98 10.75
C VAL A 60 -18.13 8.36 11.59
N LYS A 61 -17.77 7.33 12.36
CA LYS A 61 -18.63 6.67 13.33
C LYS A 61 -17.87 6.53 14.63
N THR A 62 -18.48 6.92 15.75
CA THR A 62 -17.94 6.66 17.08
C THR A 62 -17.95 5.15 17.36
N LEU A 63 -17.13 4.71 18.31
CA LEU A 63 -17.08 3.30 18.68
C LEU A 63 -18.43 2.82 19.25
N GLN A 64 -19.11 3.69 20.00
CA GLN A 64 -20.44 3.41 20.56
C GLN A 64 -21.47 3.20 19.45
N GLU A 65 -21.54 4.11 18.47
CA GLU A 65 -22.44 3.95 17.33
C GLU A 65 -22.10 2.66 16.56
N PHE A 66 -20.83 2.31 16.38
CA PHE A 66 -20.42 1.08 15.70
C PHE A 66 -20.97 -0.19 16.38
N HIS A 67 -21.03 -0.21 17.71
CA HIS A 67 -21.57 -1.35 18.47
C HIS A 67 -23.11 -1.44 18.51
N LEU A 68 -23.82 -0.46 17.97
CA LEU A 68 -25.29 -0.42 17.94
C LEU A 68 -25.91 -0.88 16.61
N ASP A 69 -25.11 -1.13 15.57
CA ASP A 69 -25.53 -1.72 14.28
C ASP A 69 -25.48 -3.25 14.30
#